data_AF-Q9TV35-F1
#
_entry.id   AF-Q9TV35-F1
#
_cell.length_a   1.000
_cell.length_b   1.000
_cell.length_c   1.000
_cell.angle_alpha   90.00
_cell.angle_beta   90.00
_cell.angle_gamma   90.00
#
_symmetry.space_group_name_H-M   'P 1'
#
loop_
_entity.id
_entity.type
_entity.pdbx_description
1 polymer ?
#
loop_
_entity_poly.entity_id
_entity_poly.type
_entity_poly.pdbx_seq_one_letter_code
_entity_poly.pdbx_strand_id
1 'polypeptide(L)' 'GDHSACATKANTRIVGGTDSFLGEWPWQVSLQAKLRAQNHLCGGSIIGHQWVLT' A
#
# COMPACT_ATOMS: atom_id res chain seq x y z
N GLY A 1 -31.36 7.89 14.91
CA GLY A 1 -30.44 6.82 15.31
C GLY A 1 -29.84 6.24 14.05
N ASP A 2 -28.64 5.68 14.18
CA ASP A 2 -27.82 5.00 13.15
C ASP A 2 -26.93 5.85 12.22
N HIS A 3 -25.86 6.40 12.82
CA HIS A 3 -24.60 6.78 12.13
C HIS A 3 -23.50 5.70 12.29
N SER A 4 -23.84 4.42 12.39
CA SER A 4 -22.84 3.37 12.68
C SER A 4 -22.53 2.39 11.54
N ALA A 5 -23.13 2.57 10.36
CA ALA A 5 -22.92 1.68 9.23
C ALA A 5 -21.48 1.69 8.64
N CYS A 6 -20.65 2.69 8.97
CA CYS A 6 -19.26 2.77 8.50
C CYS A 6 -18.24 2.15 9.49
N ALA A 7 -18.67 1.75 10.71
CA ALA A 7 -17.76 1.32 11.79
C ALA A 7 -17.66 -0.21 11.97
N THR A 8 -18.38 -1.01 11.18
CA THR A 8 -18.22 -2.47 11.22
C THR A 8 -16.90 -2.83 10.54
N LYS A 9 -15.87 -3.17 11.33
CA LYS A 9 -14.60 -3.70 10.82
C LYS A 9 -14.88 -4.94 9.98
N ALA A 10 -14.82 -4.81 8.66
CA ALA A 10 -14.68 -5.94 7.78
C ALA A 10 -13.31 -6.56 8.02
N ASN A 11 -13.25 -7.78 8.55
CA ASN A 11 -12.03 -8.57 8.63
C ASN A 11 -11.73 -9.17 7.23
N THR A 12 -11.56 -8.31 6.23
CA THR A 12 -11.14 -8.70 4.88
C THR A 12 -9.63 -8.92 4.88
N ARG A 13 -9.22 -10.06 5.45
CA ARG A 13 -7.86 -10.58 5.25
C ARG A 13 -7.81 -11.23 3.88
N ILE A 14 -6.82 -10.86 3.06
CA ILE A 14 -6.50 -11.63 1.85
C ILE A 14 -5.97 -12.99 2.30
N VAL A 15 -6.71 -14.06 2.03
CA VAL A 15 -6.31 -15.45 2.28
C VAL A 15 -6.45 -16.21 0.95
N GLY A 16 -5.37 -16.78 0.45
CA GLY A 16 -5.35 -17.47 -0.85
C GLY A 16 -5.06 -16.59 -2.07
N GLY A 17 -4.40 -15.44 -1.89
CA GLY A 17 -3.86 -14.66 -3.02
C GLY A 17 -2.68 -15.33 -3.72
N THR A 18 -2.24 -14.77 -4.83
CA THR A 18 -1.08 -15.24 -5.62
C THR A 18 0.03 -14.18 -5.66
N ASP A 19 1.23 -14.58 -6.04
CA ASP A 19 2.31 -13.63 -6.32
C ASP A 19 1.90 -12.64 -7.40
N SER A 20 2.30 -11.39 -7.23
CA SER A 20 1.99 -10.34 -8.20
C SER A 20 2.86 -10.46 -9.45
N PHE A 21 2.28 -10.16 -10.60
CA PHE A 21 2.99 -10.01 -11.86
C PHE A 21 3.63 -8.63 -11.98
N LEU A 22 4.64 -8.53 -12.86
CA LEU A 22 5.25 -7.25 -13.20
C LEU A 22 4.20 -6.28 -13.75
N GLY A 23 4.12 -5.09 -13.17
CA GLY A 23 3.18 -4.05 -13.60
C GLY A 23 1.73 -4.26 -13.16
N GLU A 24 1.43 -5.29 -12.35
CA GLU A 24 0.06 -5.53 -11.84
C GLU A 24 -0.41 -4.39 -10.91
N TRP A 25 0.52 -3.84 -10.13
CA TRP A 25 0.26 -2.75 -9.18
C TRP A 25 1.18 -1.56 -9.50
N PRO A 26 1.00 -0.87 -10.64
CA PRO A 26 1.96 0.09 -11.17
C PRO A 26 2.10 1.35 -10.31
N TRP A 27 1.13 1.62 -9.43
CA TRP A 27 1.21 2.71 -8.47
C TRP A 27 2.00 2.36 -7.20
N GLN A 28 2.20 1.07 -6.89
CA GLN A 28 2.90 0.64 -5.68
C GLN A 28 4.39 0.97 -5.78
N VAL A 29 4.95 1.60 -4.74
CA VAL A 29 6.37 1.94 -4.67
C VAL A 29 7.02 1.48 -3.36
N SER A 30 8.30 1.17 -3.44
CA SER A 30 9.17 0.90 -2.28
C SER A 30 9.94 2.17 -1.95
N LEU A 31 9.57 2.84 -0.85
CA LEU A 31 10.32 3.97 -0.32
C LEU A 31 11.57 3.44 0.40
N GLN A 32 12.74 3.90 -0.04
CA GLN A 32 14.02 3.40 0.43
C GLN A 32 14.83 4.52 1.07
N ALA A 33 15.47 4.22 2.20
CA ALA A 33 16.37 5.13 2.89
C ALA A 33 17.79 4.56 2.92
N LYS A 34 18.79 5.43 2.75
CA LYS A 34 20.19 5.07 2.88
C LYS A 34 20.70 5.50 4.25
N LEU A 35 20.50 4.65 5.26
CA LEU A 35 21.04 4.89 6.61
C LEU A 35 22.45 4.32 6.75
N ARG A 36 22.66 3.08 6.28
CA ARG A 36 23.98 2.42 6.20
C ARG A 36 24.16 1.74 4.85
N ALA A 37 23.13 0.99 4.45
CA ALA A 37 22.90 0.52 3.09
C ALA A 37 21.53 1.02 2.62
N GLN A 38 21.26 0.89 1.33
CA GLN A 38 19.93 1.14 0.80
C GLN A 38 19.00 0.03 1.28
N ASN A 39 17.93 0.39 1.99
CA ASN A 39 16.95 -0.57 2.49
C ASN A 39 15.53 -0.05 2.34
N HIS A 40 14.56 -0.97 2.20
CA HIS A 40 13.14 -0.65 2.26
C HIS A 40 12.78 -0.07 3.62
N LEU A 41 12.02 1.03 3.60
CA LEU A 41 11.49 1.69 4.78
C LEU A 41 9.98 1.47 4.90
N CYS A 42 9.24 1.82 3.84
CA CYS A 42 7.79 1.69 3.79
C CYS A 42 7.28 1.62 2.33
N GLY A 43 6.00 1.29 2.19
CA GLY A 43 5.28 1.36 0.91
C GLY A 43 4.73 2.77 0.65
N GLY A 44 4.21 2.98 -0.56
CA GLY A 44 3.51 4.21 -0.95
C GLY A 44 2.79 4.04 -2.28
N SER A 45 1.95 5.01 -2.63
CA SER A 45 1.21 5.01 -3.90
C SER A 45 1.51 6.25 -4.73
N ILE A 46 1.85 6.07 -6.00
CA ILE A 46 1.95 7.17 -6.96
C ILE A 46 0.55 7.74 -7.18
N ILE A 47 0.35 9.01 -6.80
CA ILE A 47 -0.93 9.73 -7.01
C ILE A 47 -0.80 10.85 -8.03
N GLY A 48 0.41 11.10 -8.54
CA GLY A 48 0.69 12.08 -9.57
C GLY A 48 2.14 12.05 -10.00
N HIS A 49 2.47 12.83 -11.03
CA HIS A 49 3.80 12.83 -11.67
C HIS A 49 4.97 13.12 -10.71
N GLN A 50 4.69 13.81 -9.60
CA GLN A 50 5.68 14.19 -8.60
C GLN A 50 5.24 13.83 -7.17
N TRP A 51 4.19 13.03 -7.02
CA TRP A 51 3.53 12.81 -5.72
C TRP A 51 3.37 11.34 -5.39
N VAL A 52 3.84 10.98 -4.20
CA VAL A 52 3.62 9.70 -3.55
C VAL A 52 2.86 9.93 -2.24
N LEU A 53 1.78 9.19 -2.04
CA LEU A 53 1.05 9.11 -0.77
C LEU A 53 1.55 7.92 0.06
N THR A 54 1.65 8.07 1.37
CA THR A 54 2.08 7.04 2.34
C THR A 54 1.19 7.02 3.57
#